data_AF-A0A3A4V260-F1
#
_entry.id   AF-A0A3A4V260-F1
#
_cell.length_a   1.000
_cell.length_b   1.000
_cell.length_c   1.000
_cell.angle_alpha   90.00
_cell.angle_beta   90.00
_cell.angle_gamma   90.00
#
_symmetry.space_group_name_H-M   'P 1'
#
loop_
_entity.id
_entity.type
_entity.pdbx_description
1 polymer ?
#
loop_
_entity_poly.entity_id
_entity_poly.type
_entity_poly.pdbx_seq_one_letter_code
_entity_poly.pdbx_strand_id
1 'polypeptide(L)'
;MSKKLPDFNKMTHEQIADFWDTHEVTDYLDQLEVVKEPYVDKRPMKQISIRFDEKTIAKIKKTASKKGIAYQTLIRMWVNEKLNKEAS
;
A
#
# COMPACT_ATOMS: atom_id res chain seq x y z
N MET A 1 28.34 -5.63 -27.33
CA MET A 1 27.85 -4.26 -27.63
C MET A 1 26.90 -3.88 -26.50
N SER A 2 27.10 -2.74 -25.85
CA SER A 2 26.22 -2.26 -24.78
C SER A 2 24.85 -1.90 -25.36
N LYS A 3 23.80 -2.66 -25.02
CA LYS A 3 22.42 -2.33 -25.38
C LYS A 3 21.98 -1.11 -24.55
N LYS A 4 21.28 -0.15 -25.15
CA LYS A 4 20.79 1.05 -24.45
C LYS A 4 19.34 0.86 -24.01
N LEU A 5 19.00 1.33 -22.82
CA LEU A 5 17.60 1.39 -22.40
C LEU A 5 16.82 2.40 -23.25
N PRO A 6 15.56 2.10 -23.61
CA PRO A 6 14.69 3.07 -24.29
C PRO A 6 14.23 4.18 -23.33
N ASP A 7 13.75 5.29 -23.89
CA ASP A 7 13.18 6.40 -23.12
C ASP A 7 11.77 6.03 -22.63
N PHE A 8 11.68 5.42 -21.45
CA PHE A 8 10.42 4.97 -20.85
C PHE A 8 9.42 6.10 -20.62
N ASN A 9 9.83 7.37 -20.59
CA ASN A 9 8.91 8.51 -20.46
C ASN A 9 8.01 8.72 -21.69
N LYS A 10 8.38 8.12 -22.83
CA LYS A 10 7.62 8.20 -24.09
C LYS A 10 6.84 6.94 -24.41
N MET A 11 6.81 5.97 -23.48
CA MET A 11 6.20 4.67 -23.66
C MET A 11 5.00 4.49 -22.72
N THR A 12 4.01 3.70 -23.14
CA THR A 12 2.92 3.27 -22.26
C THR A 12 3.37 2.15 -21.34
N HIS A 13 2.61 1.89 -20.28
CA HIS A 13 2.91 0.78 -19.36
C HIS A 13 2.95 -0.58 -20.07
N GLU A 14 2.02 -0.83 -21.00
CA GLU A 14 1.97 -2.04 -21.82
C GLU A 14 3.24 -2.21 -22.67
N GLN A 15 3.70 -1.14 -23.31
CA GLN A 15 4.93 -1.17 -24.11
C GLN A 15 6.19 -1.43 -23.26
N ILE A 16 6.21 -0.94 -22.02
CA ILE A 16 7.31 -1.22 -21.08
C ILE A 16 7.28 -2.69 -20.65
N ALA A 17 6.09 -3.26 -20.41
CA ALA A 17 5.93 -4.66 -20.07
C ALA A 17 6.40 -5.57 -21.23
N ASP A 18 5.94 -5.32 -22.46
CA ASP A 18 6.34 -6.07 -23.66
C ASP A 18 7.86 -6.02 -23.90
N PHE A 19 8.49 -4.88 -23.60
CA PHE A 19 9.95 -4.75 -23.66
C PHE A 19 10.64 -5.71 -22.69
N TRP A 20 10.20 -5.76 -21.43
CA TRP A 20 10.79 -6.65 -20.42
C TRP A 20 10.44 -8.12 -20.60
N ASP A 21 9.33 -8.44 -21.26
CA ASP A 21 9.00 -9.82 -21.65
C ASP A 21 9.98 -10.39 -22.69
N THR A 22 10.63 -9.51 -23.45
CA THR A 22 11.53 -9.88 -24.57
C THR A 22 13.01 -9.60 -24.30
N HIS A 23 13.34 -8.90 -23.20
CA HIS A 23 14.71 -8.46 -22.89
C HIS A 23 15.13 -8.87 -21.48
N GLU A 24 16.36 -9.38 -21.33
CA GLU A 24 16.92 -9.69 -20.02
C GLU A 24 17.41 -8.44 -19.29
N VAL A 25 17.12 -8.34 -17.99
CA VAL A 25 17.54 -7.22 -17.11
C VAL A 25 19.06 -7.15 -16.96
N THR A 26 19.74 -8.28 -17.01
CA THR A 26 21.20 -8.44 -16.91
C THR A 26 21.96 -7.64 -17.98
N ASP A 27 21.38 -7.47 -19.16
CA ASP A 27 21.94 -6.71 -20.28
C ASP A 27 22.02 -5.20 -20.02
N TYR A 28 21.35 -4.70 -18.98
CA TYR A 28 21.20 -3.28 -18.70
C TYR A 28 21.66 -2.87 -17.30
N LEU A 29 22.30 -3.75 -16.53
CA LEU A 29 22.70 -3.48 -15.14
C LEU A 29 23.55 -2.22 -14.98
N ASP A 30 24.43 -1.92 -15.94
CA ASP A 30 25.28 -0.71 -15.93
C ASP A 30 24.49 0.60 -16.08
N GLN A 31 23.23 0.52 -16.54
CA GLN A 31 22.32 1.65 -16.74
C GLN A 31 21.19 1.71 -15.70
N LEU A 32 21.12 0.72 -14.80
CA LEU A 32 20.09 0.65 -13.76
C LEU A 32 20.66 1.13 -12.42
N GLU A 33 19.88 1.94 -11.72
CA GLU A 33 20.21 2.34 -10.35
C GLU A 33 19.54 1.41 -9.35
N VAL A 34 20.30 0.96 -8.36
CA VAL A 34 19.76 0.18 -7.25
C VAL A 34 18.89 1.08 -6.36
N VAL A 35 17.59 0.83 -6.35
CA VAL A 35 16.68 1.49 -5.42
C VAL A 35 16.96 0.99 -4.00
N LYS A 36 17.58 1.85 -3.17
CA LYS A 36 17.92 1.53 -1.77
C LYS A 36 16.76 1.67 -0.80
N GLU A 37 15.69 2.36 -1.21
CA GLU A 37 14.52 2.58 -0.36
C GLU A 37 13.50 1.44 -0.52
N PRO A 38 12.95 0.89 0.57
CA PRO A 38 11.86 -0.06 0.46
C PRO A 38 10.66 0.63 -0.21
N TYR A 39 10.09 -0.04 -1.21
CA TYR A 39 8.80 0.35 -1.78
C TYR A 39 7.75 0.33 -0.67
N VAL A 40 7.35 1.51 -0.20
CA VAL A 40 6.22 1.66 0.71
C VAL A 40 5.00 1.95 -0.16
N ASP A 41 4.07 1.01 -0.26
CA ASP A 41 2.73 1.24 -0.82
C ASP A 41 2.02 2.28 0.10
N LYS A 42 2.30 3.57 -0.15
CA LYS A 42 1.71 4.69 0.58
C LYS A 42 0.28 4.90 0.11
N ARG A 43 -0.62 3.95 0.36
CA ARG A 43 -2.06 4.19 0.18
C ARG A 43 -2.45 5.34 1.10
N PRO A 44 -2.92 6.48 0.57
CA PRO A 44 -3.18 7.65 1.39
C PRO A 44 -4.34 7.37 2.35
N MET A 45 -4.03 7.30 3.65
CA MET A 45 -5.05 7.22 4.70
C MET A 45 -5.51 8.63 5.06
N LYS A 46 -6.82 8.88 5.01
CA LYS A 46 -7.41 10.15 5.48
C LYS A 46 -7.73 10.04 6.98
N GLN A 47 -7.24 11.01 7.75
CA GLN A 47 -7.58 11.13 9.17
C GLN A 47 -8.92 11.86 9.32
N ILE A 48 -9.82 11.28 10.10
CA ILE A 48 -11.11 11.87 10.46
C ILE A 48 -11.26 11.93 11.98
N SER A 49 -11.98 12.93 12.46
CA SER A 49 -12.32 13.06 13.88
C SER A 49 -13.73 12.50 14.11
N ILE A 50 -13.83 11.47 14.95
CA ILE A 50 -15.11 10.86 15.35
C ILE A 50 -15.30 11.12 16.85
N ARG A 51 -16.50 11.56 17.22
CA ARG A 51 -16.87 11.78 18.63
C ARG A 51 -17.47 10.50 19.22
N PHE A 52 -16.96 10.11 20.38
CA PHE A 52 -17.48 9.03 21.21
C PHE A 52 -17.61 9.55 22.64
N ASP A 53 -18.56 9.04 23.40
CA ASP A 53 -18.59 9.28 24.84
C ASP A 53 -17.43 8.56 25.54
N GLU A 54 -17.09 9.01 26.75
CA GLU A 54 -15.94 8.52 27.51
C GLU A 54 -16.04 7.02 27.83
N LYS A 55 -17.24 6.52 28.14
CA LYS A 55 -17.46 5.10 28.47
C LYS A 55 -17.20 4.23 27.25
N THR A 56 -17.65 4.67 26.08
CA THR A 56 -17.39 3.98 24.81
C THR A 56 -15.90 3.93 24.48
N ILE A 57 -15.17 5.05 24.61
CA ILE A 57 -13.72 5.07 24.38
C ILE A 57 -13.00 4.10 25.32
N ALA A 58 -13.36 4.09 26.61
CA ALA A 58 -12.78 3.17 27.58
C ALA A 58 -13.02 1.69 27.21
N LYS A 59 -14.25 1.37 26.77
CA LYS A 59 -14.62 0.01 26.34
C LYS A 59 -13.84 -0.42 25.09
N ILE A 60 -13.67 0.46 24.11
CA ILE A 60 -12.89 0.19 22.89
C ILE A 60 -11.43 -0.09 23.27
N LYS A 61 -10.80 0.78 24.07
CA LYS A 61 -9.40 0.60 24.50
C LYS A 61 -9.20 -0.71 25.25
N LYS A 62 -10.10 -1.05 26.18
CA LYS A 62 -10.05 -2.32 26.92
C LYS A 62 -10.17 -3.53 25.99
N THR A 63 -11.07 -3.45 25.01
CA THR A 63 -11.27 -4.54 24.02
C THR A 63 -10.06 -4.71 23.12
N ALA A 64 -9.46 -3.61 22.66
CA ALA A 64 -8.27 -3.62 21.82
C ALA A 64 -7.06 -4.20 22.56
N SER A 65 -6.86 -3.79 23.81
CA SER A 65 -5.81 -4.31 24.69
C SER A 65 -5.94 -5.82 24.91
N LYS A 66 -7.15 -6.34 25.17
CA LYS A 66 -7.40 -7.78 25.27
C LYS A 66 -7.06 -8.56 23.99
N LYS A 67 -7.13 -7.90 22.82
CA LYS A 67 -6.82 -8.47 21.51
C LYS A 67 -5.35 -8.24 21.09
N GLY A 68 -4.56 -7.53 21.90
CA GLY A 68 -3.17 -7.21 21.56
C GLY A 68 -3.01 -6.26 20.37
N ILE A 69 -4.02 -5.45 20.05
CA ILE A 69 -4.00 -4.53 18.90
C ILE A 69 -4.27 -3.08 19.33
N ALA A 70 -3.84 -2.12 18.51
CA ALA A 70 -4.17 -0.71 18.73
C ALA A 70 -5.69 -0.48 18.59
N TYR A 71 -6.23 0.43 19.40
CA TYR A 71 -7.66 0.74 19.38
C TYR A 71 -8.13 1.31 18.03
N GLN A 72 -7.28 2.06 17.34
CA GLN A 72 -7.56 2.56 15.98
C GLN A 72 -7.68 1.41 14.98
N THR A 73 -6.82 0.39 15.08
CA THR A 73 -6.91 -0.84 14.27
C THR A 73 -8.22 -1.56 14.53
N LEU A 74 -8.63 -1.71 15.79
CA LEU A 74 -9.90 -2.33 16.15
C LEU A 74 -11.10 -1.59 15.54
N ILE A 75 -11.13 -0.26 15.66
CA ILE A 75 -12.19 0.58 15.07
C ILE A 75 -12.24 0.35 13.56
N ARG A 76 -11.09 0.40 12.87
CA ARG A 76 -11.02 0.19 11.42
C ARG A 76 -11.55 -1.17 11.00
N MET A 77 -11.18 -2.23 11.71
CA MET A 77 -11.65 -3.59 11.44
C MET A 77 -13.17 -3.68 11.56
N TRP A 78 -13.76 -3.16 12.63
CA TRP A 78 -15.21 -3.19 12.83
C TRP A 78 -15.97 -2.36 11.80
N VAL A 79 -15.47 -1.19 11.43
CA VAL A 79 -16.09 -0.36 10.39
C VAL A 79 -16.10 -1.12 9.06
N ASN A 80 -14.97 -1.70 8.65
CA ASN A 80 -14.91 -2.48 7.41
C ASN A 80 -15.82 -3.72 7.45
N GLU A 81 -15.85 -4.44 8.56
CA GLU A 81 -16.74 -5.60 8.72
C GLU A 81 -18.21 -5.21 8.54
N LYS A 82 -18.63 -4.07 9.09
CA LYS A 82 -20.00 -3.58 8.94
C LYS A 82 -20.31 -3.09 7.53
N LEU A 83 -19.41 -2.33 6.91
CA LEU A 83 -19.60 -1.87 5.53
C LEU A 83 -19.72 -3.04 4.55
N ASN A 84 -18.90 -4.08 4.71
CA ASN A 84 -18.98 -5.26 3.86
C ASN A 84 -20.31 -6.01 3.99
N LYS A 85 -20.92 -6.00 5.20
CA LYS A 85 -22.23 -6.61 5.46
C LYS A 85 -23.38 -5.82 4.83
N GLU A 86 -23.29 -4.50 4.79
CA GLU A 86 -24.32 -3.63 4.16
C GLU A 86 -24.21 -3.60 2.63
N ALA A 87 -23.03 -3.90 2.07
CA ALA A 87 -22.80 -3.97 0.63
C ALA A 87 -23.21 -5.32 0.01
N SER A 88 -23.62 -6.29 0.82
CA SER A 88 -24.12 -7.62 0.41
C SER A 88 -25.64 -7.68 0.49
#